data_AF-A0A5C3M0N2-F1
#
_entry.id   AF-A0A5C3M0N2-F1
#
_cell.length_a   1.000
_cell.length_b   1.000
_cell.length_c   1.000
_cell.angle_alpha   90.00
_cell.angle_beta   90.00
_cell.angle_gamma   90.00
#
_symmetry.space_group_name_H-M   'P 1'
#
loop_
_entity.id
_entity.type
_entity.pdbx_description
1 polymer ?
#
loop_
_entity_poly.entity_id
_entity_poly.type
_entity_poly.pdbx_seq_one_letter_code
_entity_poly.pdbx_strand_id
1 'polypeptide(L)'
;MSFDLASKTPTADEKKNFKERLQNLLKTAVQIELSTIPVTVVHQEMLHLALAGNIRTSIDAGPKLYALDVIPTYGDNNTILNSDIPLRLEKCGKGNLQCFLRIEAPYNPPVKLDTEQERADGEVLTQSYAMMSSDDTHILDTYHSIGEFYRDVEDMIVHSDSFIDFGNEDKQFSEAEMFSGLMVTIKDQPSAHKALKIIVDQGEGSVGVEEAHYQMFLDLYRRREDWTCWPVIASPKTEMYVGHPFIKSLSEAFNAAYCYLLITIEKTWQTSDLFSRRKLIGNLHAVMIDILTPLADVLVQQPISRGGTEIEHAAPTFEFYPTSKLAATDINAAAKELFVAIGTHIDEALKATTEEWKDTLKRVKFAVGRVPWL
;
A
#
# COMPACT_ATOMS: atom_id res chain seq x y z
N MET A 1 -21.22 -13.91 -29.88
CA MET A 1 -21.33 -14.66 -31.16
C MET A 1 -20.88 -16.08 -30.89
N SER A 2 -21.79 -17.05 -31.00
CA SER A 2 -21.50 -18.47 -30.87
C SER A 2 -20.68 -18.94 -32.06
N PHE A 3 -19.58 -19.68 -31.82
CA PHE A 3 -18.84 -20.36 -32.88
C PHE A 3 -19.52 -21.69 -33.18
N ASP A 4 -20.13 -21.81 -34.34
CA ASP A 4 -20.67 -23.07 -34.85
C ASP A 4 -19.51 -23.96 -35.31
N LEU A 5 -19.19 -24.98 -34.51
CA LEU A 5 -18.08 -25.93 -34.73
C LEU A 5 -18.45 -27.03 -35.72
N ALA A 6 -19.00 -26.66 -36.89
CA ALA A 6 -19.36 -27.61 -37.94
C ALA A 6 -18.23 -27.77 -38.99
N SER A 7 -17.41 -28.80 -38.81
CA SER A 7 -16.81 -29.70 -39.83
C SER A 7 -16.17 -29.13 -41.12
N LYS A 8 -15.42 -28.01 -41.06
CA LYS A 8 -14.42 -27.69 -42.12
C LYS A 8 -13.03 -27.61 -41.51
N THR A 9 -12.07 -28.32 -42.11
CA THR A 9 -10.65 -28.16 -41.78
C THR A 9 -10.26 -26.70 -42.06
N PRO A 10 -9.83 -25.92 -41.05
CA PRO A 10 -9.56 -24.50 -41.24
C PRO A 10 -8.38 -24.32 -42.20
N THR A 11 -8.51 -23.35 -43.09
CA THR A 11 -7.47 -22.93 -44.02
C THR A 11 -6.23 -22.41 -43.27
N ALA A 12 -5.10 -22.32 -43.94
CA ALA A 12 -3.87 -21.82 -43.33
C ALA A 12 -4.03 -20.38 -42.80
N ASP A 13 -4.78 -19.54 -43.53
CA ASP A 13 -5.07 -18.15 -43.14
C ASP A 13 -6.01 -18.08 -41.93
N GLU A 14 -7.03 -18.94 -41.85
CA GLU A 14 -7.90 -19.03 -40.68
C GLU A 14 -7.12 -19.48 -39.44
N LYS A 15 -6.20 -20.44 -39.57
CA LYS A 15 -5.32 -20.88 -38.48
C LYS A 15 -4.39 -19.75 -38.02
N LYS A 16 -3.82 -18.99 -38.96
CA LYS A 16 -2.94 -17.85 -38.67
C LYS A 16 -3.70 -16.74 -37.94
N ASN A 17 -4.85 -16.32 -38.46
CA ASN A 17 -5.69 -15.27 -37.85
C ASN A 17 -6.19 -15.67 -36.45
N PHE A 18 -6.60 -16.93 -36.26
CA PHE A 18 -6.99 -17.43 -34.94
C PHE A 18 -5.81 -17.41 -33.97
N LYS A 19 -4.62 -17.85 -34.39
CA LYS A 19 -3.40 -17.82 -33.58
C LYS A 19 -3.02 -16.40 -33.17
N GLU A 20 -3.00 -15.44 -34.09
CA GLU A 20 -2.69 -14.04 -33.79
C GLU A 20 -3.73 -13.43 -32.83
N ARG A 21 -5.01 -13.73 -33.03
CA ARG A 21 -6.08 -13.28 -32.11
C ARG A 21 -5.94 -13.89 -30.72
N LEU A 22 -5.64 -15.19 -30.62
CA LEU A 22 -5.38 -15.86 -29.34
C LEU A 22 -4.14 -15.29 -28.65
N GLN A 23 -3.06 -15.04 -29.40
CA GLN A 23 -1.85 -14.40 -28.87
C GLN A 23 -2.13 -13.00 -28.32
N ASN A 24 -2.95 -12.20 -29.02
CA ASN A 24 -3.37 -10.88 -28.54
C ASN A 24 -4.25 -10.96 -27.29
N LEU A 25 -5.23 -11.89 -27.25
CA LEU A 25 -6.06 -12.09 -26.06
C LEU A 25 -5.25 -12.57 -24.86
N LEU A 26 -4.32 -13.50 -25.05
CA LEU A 26 -3.41 -13.96 -24.00
C LEU A 26 -2.48 -12.84 -23.53
N LYS A 27 -1.98 -12.00 -24.46
CA LYS A 27 -1.21 -10.80 -24.12
C LYS A 27 -2.02 -9.83 -23.26
N THR A 28 -3.28 -9.57 -23.62
CA THR A 28 -4.18 -8.72 -22.83
C THR A 28 -4.48 -9.34 -21.46
N ALA A 29 -4.73 -10.65 -21.39
CA ALA A 29 -4.96 -11.34 -20.12
C ALA A 29 -3.74 -11.21 -19.20
N VAL A 30 -2.53 -11.47 -19.71
CA VAL A 30 -1.29 -11.26 -18.95
C VAL A 30 -1.12 -9.80 -18.53
N GLN A 31 -1.44 -8.82 -19.39
CA GLN A 31 -1.38 -7.40 -19.03
C GLN A 31 -2.36 -7.04 -17.90
N ILE A 32 -3.56 -7.62 -17.90
CA ILE A 32 -4.56 -7.44 -16.84
C ILE A 32 -4.00 -8.02 -15.54
N GLU A 33 -3.57 -9.28 -15.52
CA GLU A 33 -2.98 -9.92 -14.33
C GLU A 33 -1.79 -9.13 -13.79
N LEU A 34 -0.87 -8.67 -14.65
CA LEU A 34 0.27 -7.87 -14.22
C LEU A 34 -0.12 -6.47 -13.71
N SER A 35 -1.28 -5.94 -14.10
CA SER A 35 -1.78 -4.65 -13.60
C SER A 35 -2.57 -4.77 -12.30
N THR A 36 -3.11 -5.96 -12.00
CA THR A 36 -3.83 -6.23 -10.76
C THR A 36 -2.88 -6.64 -9.64
N ILE A 37 -1.68 -7.16 -9.92
CA ILE A 37 -0.69 -7.52 -8.89
C ILE A 37 -0.47 -6.39 -7.86
N PRO A 38 -0.16 -5.13 -8.24
CA PRO A 38 -0.01 -4.07 -7.25
C PRO A 38 -1.27 -3.83 -6.42
N VAL A 39 -2.45 -3.99 -7.01
CA VAL A 39 -3.73 -3.83 -6.29
C VAL A 39 -3.95 -4.98 -5.30
N THR A 40 -3.62 -6.20 -5.68
CA THR A 40 -3.67 -7.39 -4.82
C THR A 40 -2.72 -7.23 -3.63
N VAL A 41 -1.45 -6.90 -3.89
CA VAL A 41 -0.45 -6.66 -2.85
C VAL A 41 -0.89 -5.54 -1.90
N VAL A 42 -1.39 -4.41 -2.43
CA VAL A 42 -1.92 -3.32 -1.59
C VAL A 42 -3.09 -3.79 -0.71
N HIS A 43 -3.99 -4.63 -1.23
CA HIS A 43 -5.08 -5.19 -0.44
C HIS A 43 -4.58 -6.13 0.67
N GLN A 44 -3.57 -6.95 0.38
CA GLN A 44 -2.91 -7.82 1.36
C GLN A 44 -2.17 -6.99 2.43
N GLU A 45 -1.46 -5.93 2.05
CA GLU A 45 -0.79 -5.03 3.01
C GLU A 45 -1.79 -4.29 3.92
N MET A 46 -2.99 -3.95 3.43
CA MET A 46 -4.06 -3.41 4.28
C MET A 46 -4.60 -4.46 5.25
N LEU A 47 -4.68 -5.74 4.83
CA LEU A 47 -4.99 -6.86 5.73
C LEU A 47 -3.88 -7.04 6.76
N HIS A 48 -2.61 -6.93 6.39
CA HIS A 48 -1.47 -7.06 7.29
C HIS A 48 -1.49 -6.00 8.39
N LEU A 49 -1.72 -4.74 8.02
CA LEU A 49 -1.93 -3.66 8.99
C LEU A 49 -3.10 -3.97 9.93
N ALA A 50 -4.21 -4.48 9.39
CA ALA A 50 -5.38 -4.79 10.18
C ALA A 50 -5.14 -5.95 11.18
N LEU A 51 -4.44 -7.01 10.76
CA LEU A 51 -4.06 -8.14 11.60
C LEU A 51 -3.02 -7.74 12.67
N ALA A 52 -1.98 -7.00 12.30
CA ALA A 52 -0.98 -6.49 13.24
C ALA A 52 -1.62 -5.55 14.28
N GLY A 53 -2.55 -4.69 13.85
CA GLY A 53 -3.31 -3.85 14.77
C GLY A 53 -4.26 -4.63 15.68
N ASN A 54 -4.86 -5.75 15.22
CA ASN A 54 -5.62 -6.65 16.08
C ASN A 54 -4.74 -7.32 17.14
N ILE A 55 -3.55 -7.82 16.78
CA ILE A 55 -2.57 -8.38 17.73
C ILE A 55 -2.17 -7.31 18.76
N ARG A 56 -1.90 -6.08 18.33
CA ARG A 56 -1.56 -5.01 19.27
C ARG A 56 -2.74 -4.62 20.16
N THR A 57 -3.96 -4.61 19.63
CA THR A 57 -5.18 -4.27 20.37
C THR A 57 -5.56 -5.35 21.37
N SER A 58 -5.23 -6.61 21.08
CA SER A 58 -5.49 -7.68 22.04
C SER A 58 -4.58 -7.65 23.25
N ILE A 59 -3.41 -7.01 23.14
CA ILE A 59 -2.44 -6.86 24.23
C ILE A 59 -2.67 -5.53 24.99
N ASP A 60 -3.01 -4.44 24.29
CA ASP A 60 -3.17 -3.09 24.89
C ASP A 60 -4.14 -2.20 24.09
N ALA A 61 -3.94 -0.88 24.02
CA ALA A 61 -4.84 0.10 23.42
C ALA A 61 -4.81 0.19 21.87
N GLY A 62 -4.15 -0.75 21.19
CA GLY A 62 -4.00 -0.74 19.73
C GLY A 62 -2.88 0.18 19.21
N PRO A 63 -2.68 0.24 17.88
CA PRO A 63 -1.64 1.07 17.28
C PRO A 63 -2.04 2.55 17.23
N LYS A 64 -1.06 3.43 17.34
CA LYS A 64 -1.18 4.83 16.91
C LYS A 64 -0.71 4.91 15.46
N LEU A 65 -1.50 5.54 14.61
CA LEU A 65 -1.18 5.71 13.18
C LEU A 65 -1.00 7.17 12.80
N TYR A 66 -1.70 8.08 13.46
CA TYR A 66 -1.52 9.53 13.24
C TYR A 66 -0.55 10.10 14.27
N ALA A 67 0.74 9.95 13.99
CA ALA A 67 1.81 10.55 14.76
C ALA A 67 3.01 10.86 13.85
N LEU A 68 3.72 11.95 14.14
CA LEU A 68 4.82 12.43 13.30
C LEU A 68 5.98 11.42 13.19
N ASP A 69 6.21 10.64 14.24
CA ASP A 69 7.21 9.59 14.34
C ASP A 69 6.73 8.23 13.82
N VAL A 70 5.45 8.11 13.44
CA VAL A 70 4.86 6.89 12.87
C VAL A 70 4.65 7.00 11.36
N ILE A 71 4.23 8.17 10.87
CA ILE A 71 4.01 8.35 9.43
C ILE A 71 5.37 8.34 8.70
N PRO A 72 5.55 7.49 7.67
CA PRO A 72 6.82 7.41 6.96
C PRO A 72 7.20 8.70 6.25
N THR A 73 8.51 8.95 6.17
CA THR A 73 9.10 9.98 5.32
C THR A 73 9.78 9.33 4.11
N TYR A 74 9.68 9.99 2.95
CA TYR A 74 10.17 9.45 1.69
C TYR A 74 11.32 10.30 1.13
N GLY A 75 12.31 9.65 0.53
CA GLY A 75 13.46 10.30 -0.10
C GLY A 75 14.78 9.55 0.13
N ASP A 76 15.86 10.07 -0.46
CA ASP A 76 17.15 9.37 -0.54
C ASP A 76 17.81 9.01 0.80
N ASN A 77 17.47 9.74 1.86
CA ASN A 77 18.00 9.53 3.21
C ASN A 77 17.03 8.78 4.14
N ASN A 78 15.92 8.26 3.60
CA ASN A 78 14.95 7.49 4.38
C ASN A 78 15.06 6.01 3.99
N THR A 79 14.92 5.13 4.97
CA THR A 79 15.04 3.69 4.78
C THR A 79 13.97 2.94 5.56
N ILE A 80 13.70 1.69 5.17
CA ILE A 80 12.85 0.75 5.91
C ILE A 80 13.71 -0.05 6.90
N LEU A 81 13.26 -0.21 8.15
CA LEU A 81 13.89 -1.05 9.18
C LEU A 81 15.42 -0.82 9.31
N ASN A 82 15.88 0.41 9.11
CA ASN A 82 17.31 0.78 9.06
C ASN A 82 18.18 0.01 8.05
N SER A 83 17.59 -0.81 7.18
CA SER A 83 18.27 -1.43 6.04
C SER A 83 18.72 -0.37 5.03
N ASP A 84 19.76 -0.60 4.24
CA ASP A 84 20.13 0.29 3.13
C ASP A 84 19.13 0.25 1.96
N ILE A 85 17.85 -0.07 2.21
CA ILE A 85 16.75 -0.07 1.24
C ILE A 85 16.11 1.32 1.26
N PRO A 86 16.33 2.16 0.22
CA PRO A 86 15.80 3.51 0.20
C PRO A 86 14.28 3.51 0.11
N LEU A 87 13.62 4.24 1.01
CA LEU A 87 12.19 4.45 1.00
C LEU A 87 11.85 5.65 0.11
N ARG A 88 11.55 5.39 -1.16
CA ARG A 88 11.25 6.41 -2.17
C ARG A 88 9.85 6.21 -2.76
N LEU A 89 9.16 7.30 -3.02
CA LEU A 89 7.95 7.27 -3.85
C LEU A 89 8.36 7.45 -5.31
N GLU A 90 8.12 6.45 -6.15
CA GLU A 90 8.50 6.48 -7.55
C GLU A 90 7.42 5.86 -8.44
N LYS A 91 7.40 6.23 -9.72
CA LYS A 91 6.58 5.53 -10.71
C LYS A 91 6.99 4.05 -10.81
N CYS A 92 6.08 3.22 -11.31
CA CYS A 92 6.40 1.82 -11.56
C CYS A 92 7.51 1.70 -12.62
N GLY A 93 8.49 0.84 -12.34
CA GLY A 93 9.65 0.60 -13.19
C GLY A 93 10.58 -0.41 -12.53
N LYS A 94 11.60 -0.88 -13.28
CA LYS A 94 12.54 -1.91 -12.80
C LYS A 94 13.24 -1.52 -11.49
N GLY A 95 13.68 -0.26 -11.36
CA GLY A 95 14.34 0.21 -10.14
C GLY A 95 13.43 0.15 -8.92
N ASN A 96 12.17 0.60 -9.05
CA ASN A 96 11.21 0.55 -7.95
C ASN A 96 10.78 -0.91 -7.63
N LEU A 97 10.64 -1.77 -8.64
CA LEU A 97 10.41 -3.21 -8.42
C LEU A 97 11.57 -3.91 -7.72
N GLN A 98 12.82 -3.52 -8.01
CA GLN A 98 13.97 -4.01 -7.24
C GLN A 98 13.90 -3.59 -5.77
N CYS A 99 13.38 -2.39 -5.49
CA CYS A 99 13.14 -1.97 -4.11
C CYS A 99 12.12 -2.89 -3.42
N PHE A 100 10.96 -3.14 -4.03
CA PHE A 100 9.97 -4.07 -3.48
C PHE A 100 10.52 -5.50 -3.33
N LEU A 101 11.31 -5.99 -4.29
CA LEU A 101 11.98 -7.30 -4.18
C LEU A 101 12.94 -7.39 -2.99
N ARG A 102 13.59 -6.29 -2.62
CA ARG A 102 14.46 -6.23 -1.44
C ARG A 102 13.65 -6.20 -0.14
N ILE A 103 12.53 -5.48 -0.15
CA ILE A 103 11.62 -5.38 1.00
C ILE A 103 11.00 -6.75 1.33
N GLU A 104 10.52 -7.44 0.31
CA GLU A 104 9.80 -8.72 0.43
C GLU A 104 10.73 -9.95 0.39
N ALA A 105 12.06 -9.75 0.37
CA ALA A 105 13.01 -10.85 0.24
C ALA A 105 12.83 -11.86 1.40
N PRO A 106 12.64 -13.15 1.10
CA PRO A 106 12.50 -14.15 2.15
C PRO A 106 13.82 -14.30 2.90
N TYR A 107 13.75 -14.48 4.22
CA TYR A 107 14.95 -14.63 5.02
C TYR A 107 15.70 -15.94 4.76
N ASN A 108 14.97 -17.05 4.62
CA ASN A 108 15.61 -18.33 4.33
C ASN A 108 16.01 -18.37 2.85
N PRO A 109 17.28 -18.71 2.53
CA PRO A 109 17.71 -18.82 1.15
C PRO A 109 16.84 -19.84 0.40
N PRO A 110 16.62 -19.67 -0.92
CA PRO A 110 15.80 -20.58 -1.69
C PRO A 110 16.33 -22.00 -1.52
N VAL A 111 15.41 -22.97 -1.34
CA VAL A 111 15.75 -24.38 -1.51
C VAL A 111 16.35 -24.51 -2.91
N LYS A 112 17.58 -25.01 -3.01
CA LYS A 112 18.23 -25.25 -4.32
C LYS A 112 17.32 -26.17 -5.14
N LEU A 113 16.69 -25.61 -6.16
CA LEU A 113 16.00 -26.38 -7.18
C LEU A 113 17.06 -26.89 -8.16
N ASP A 114 16.93 -28.16 -8.58
CA ASP A 114 17.89 -28.78 -9.47
C ASP A 114 18.02 -28.03 -10.81
N THR A 115 19.26 -28.02 -11.29
CA THR A 115 19.82 -27.19 -12.35
C THR A 115 19.12 -27.34 -13.71
N GLU A 116 18.38 -26.31 -14.11
CA GLU A 116 18.23 -25.81 -15.50
C GLU A 116 17.66 -24.37 -15.53
N GLN A 117 17.00 -23.92 -14.45
CA GLN A 117 16.42 -22.58 -14.31
C GLN A 117 17.43 -21.48 -13.89
N GLU A 118 18.63 -21.83 -13.40
CA GLU A 118 19.58 -20.87 -12.83
C GLU A 118 20.25 -19.90 -13.84
N ARG A 119 20.19 -20.14 -15.15
CA ARG A 119 21.11 -19.47 -16.10
C ARG A 119 20.73 -18.05 -16.55
N ALA A 120 19.60 -17.51 -16.10
CA ALA A 120 19.27 -16.08 -16.23
C ALA A 120 18.78 -15.45 -14.92
N ASP A 121 18.34 -16.28 -13.98
CA ASP A 121 17.65 -15.89 -12.75
C ASP A 121 18.56 -15.76 -11.53
N GLY A 122 19.79 -16.30 -11.60
CA GLY A 122 20.74 -16.34 -10.49
C GLY A 122 21.28 -14.98 -10.07
N GLU A 123 21.50 -14.02 -10.99
CA GLU A 123 22.12 -12.74 -10.64
C GLU A 123 21.23 -11.87 -9.73
N VAL A 124 19.93 -11.78 -10.02
CA VAL A 124 18.97 -11.01 -9.20
C VAL A 124 18.82 -11.63 -7.82
N LEU A 125 18.70 -12.96 -7.74
CA LEU A 125 18.64 -13.68 -6.47
C LEU A 125 19.92 -13.44 -5.65
N THR A 126 21.08 -13.64 -6.24
CA THR A 126 22.38 -13.53 -5.55
C THR A 126 22.65 -12.11 -5.05
N GLN A 127 22.22 -11.08 -5.79
CA GLN A 127 22.46 -9.67 -5.44
C GLN A 127 21.54 -9.18 -4.32
N SER A 128 20.31 -9.70 -4.22
CA SER A 128 19.40 -9.44 -3.09
C SER A 128 19.94 -10.02 -1.79
N TYR A 129 20.47 -11.25 -1.82
CA TYR A 129 21.03 -11.91 -0.64
C TYR A 129 22.40 -11.35 -0.22
N ALA A 130 23.25 -10.92 -1.17
CA ALA A 130 24.58 -10.40 -0.87
C ALA A 130 24.60 -9.05 -0.13
N MET A 131 23.47 -8.35 -0.03
CA MET A 131 23.34 -7.04 0.60
C MET A 131 22.97 -7.10 2.11
N MET A 132 22.82 -8.29 2.70
CA MET A 132 22.35 -8.48 4.09
C MET A 132 23.49 -8.71 5.11
N SER A 133 24.55 -7.88 5.12
CA SER A 133 25.54 -7.95 6.21
C SER A 133 26.19 -6.61 6.56
N SER A 134 25.86 -6.06 7.73
CA SER A 134 26.81 -5.46 8.70
C SER A 134 26.12 -4.77 9.91
N ASP A 135 26.52 -5.20 11.10
CA ASP A 135 26.78 -4.53 12.41
C ASP A 135 25.85 -3.46 13.08
N ASP A 136 25.40 -3.85 14.30
CA ASP A 136 25.22 -3.18 15.62
C ASP A 136 24.25 -1.99 15.95
N THR A 137 23.26 -2.35 16.81
CA THR A 137 22.76 -1.71 18.07
C THR A 137 21.62 -0.66 18.15
N HIS A 138 20.37 -1.15 18.09
CA HIS A 138 19.11 -0.79 18.80
C HIS A 138 18.08 -1.90 18.41
N ILE A 139 16.95 -2.08 19.12
CA ILE A 139 16.04 -3.25 18.89
C ILE A 139 15.45 -3.31 17.46
N LEU A 140 15.40 -2.18 16.73
CA LEU A 140 15.08 -2.15 15.29
C LEU A 140 16.34 -2.16 14.40
N ASP A 141 17.53 -1.93 14.95
CA ASP A 141 18.82 -2.00 14.23
C ASP A 141 19.35 -3.45 14.13
N THR A 142 18.61 -4.42 14.66
CA THR A 142 18.96 -5.85 14.59
C THR A 142 18.33 -6.58 13.41
N TYR A 143 17.45 -5.94 12.64
CA TYR A 143 16.70 -6.60 11.57
C TYR A 143 17.09 -6.06 10.19
N HIS A 144 17.56 -6.94 9.31
CA HIS A 144 17.95 -6.63 7.94
C HIS A 144 16.84 -6.92 6.90
N SER A 145 15.76 -7.59 7.30
CA SER A 145 14.55 -7.76 6.49
C SER A 145 13.28 -7.78 7.33
N ILE A 146 12.13 -7.56 6.68
CA ILE A 146 10.80 -7.69 7.30
C ILE A 146 10.57 -9.13 7.82
N GLY A 147 11.07 -10.13 7.08
CA GLY A 147 11.02 -11.52 7.50
C GLY A 147 11.78 -11.80 8.80
N GLU A 148 12.96 -11.22 8.96
CA GLU A 148 13.74 -11.31 10.21
C GLU A 148 12.96 -10.76 11.39
N PHE A 149 12.37 -9.58 11.22
CA PHE A 149 11.51 -8.98 12.22
C PHE A 149 10.34 -9.88 12.60
N TYR A 150 9.59 -10.41 11.63
CA TYR A 150 8.40 -11.20 11.93
C TYR A 150 8.68 -12.58 12.54
N ARG A 151 9.85 -13.18 12.29
CA ARG A 151 10.23 -14.44 12.98
C ARG A 151 10.42 -14.23 14.47
N ASP A 152 11.10 -13.18 14.88
CA ASP A 152 11.30 -12.91 16.31
C ASP A 152 9.95 -12.56 16.98
N VAL A 153 9.06 -11.87 16.26
CA VAL A 153 7.69 -11.63 16.72
C VAL A 153 6.90 -12.95 16.82
N GLU A 154 7.03 -13.86 15.86
CA GLU A 154 6.42 -15.19 15.90
C GLU A 154 6.93 -16.00 17.10
N ASP A 155 8.24 -16.04 17.34
CA ASP A 155 8.84 -16.73 18.47
C ASP A 155 8.35 -16.16 19.80
N MET A 156 8.22 -14.83 19.92
CA MET A 156 7.64 -14.19 21.09
C MET A 156 6.16 -14.56 21.31
N ILE A 157 5.36 -14.61 20.25
CA ILE A 157 3.95 -15.02 20.35
C ILE A 157 3.83 -16.49 20.70
N VAL A 158 4.60 -17.40 20.10
CA VAL A 158 4.54 -18.84 20.40
C VAL A 158 4.85 -19.14 21.88
N HIS A 159 5.67 -18.31 22.52
CA HIS A 159 6.04 -18.47 23.93
C HIS A 159 5.27 -17.52 24.88
N SER A 160 4.21 -16.85 24.42
CA SER A 160 3.52 -15.81 25.19
C SER A 160 2.50 -16.32 26.21
N ASP A 161 2.12 -17.60 26.17
CA ASP A 161 0.99 -18.17 26.93
C ASP A 161 0.99 -17.85 28.44
N SER A 162 2.17 -17.76 29.05
CA SER A 162 2.31 -17.47 30.50
C SER A 162 2.56 -15.98 30.80
N PHE A 163 2.63 -15.12 29.78
CA PHE A 163 3.08 -13.74 29.89
C PHE A 163 2.07 -12.72 29.38
N ILE A 164 1.15 -13.11 28.50
CA ILE A 164 0.21 -12.21 27.84
C ILE A 164 -1.22 -12.69 28.08
N ASP A 165 -2.03 -11.81 28.63
CA ASP A 165 -3.48 -11.95 28.63
C ASP A 165 -4.05 -11.23 27.40
N PHE A 166 -4.63 -11.98 26.47
CA PHE A 166 -5.27 -11.42 25.28
C PHE A 166 -6.70 -10.94 25.60
N GLY A 167 -7.11 -9.80 25.02
CA GLY A 167 -8.43 -9.22 25.25
C GLY A 167 -8.92 -8.28 24.15
N ASN A 168 -9.82 -7.35 24.51
CA ASN A 168 -10.36 -6.31 23.62
C ASN A 168 -10.97 -6.82 22.30
N GLU A 169 -11.50 -8.04 22.25
CA GLU A 169 -12.11 -8.64 21.04
C GLU A 169 -13.19 -7.73 20.42
N ASP A 170 -13.94 -7.01 21.26
CA ASP A 170 -15.00 -6.07 20.87
C ASP A 170 -14.50 -4.78 20.18
N LYS A 171 -13.18 -4.55 20.18
CA LYS A 171 -12.52 -3.40 19.54
C LYS A 171 -11.71 -3.80 18.30
N GLN A 172 -11.44 -5.08 18.10
CA GLN A 172 -10.67 -5.59 16.97
C GLN A 172 -11.49 -5.57 15.67
N PHE A 173 -10.82 -5.54 14.52
CA PHE A 173 -11.49 -5.82 13.24
C PHE A 173 -11.94 -7.28 13.17
N SER A 174 -13.11 -7.51 12.58
CA SER A 174 -13.67 -8.85 12.38
C SER A 174 -13.91 -9.16 10.90
N GLU A 175 -14.06 -10.45 10.57
CA GLU A 175 -14.40 -10.90 9.22
C GLU A 175 -15.76 -10.38 8.71
N ALA A 176 -16.67 -10.08 9.64
CA ALA A 176 -17.97 -9.49 9.33
C ALA A 176 -17.84 -8.02 8.89
N GLU A 177 -16.74 -7.36 9.28
CA GLU A 177 -16.46 -5.98 8.95
C GLU A 177 -15.61 -5.85 7.69
N MET A 178 -14.47 -6.56 7.62
CA MET A 178 -13.53 -6.49 6.49
C MET A 178 -12.79 -7.83 6.27
N PHE A 179 -12.27 -8.04 5.05
CA PHE A 179 -11.43 -9.18 4.66
C PHE A 179 -12.02 -10.56 5.01
N SER A 180 -13.26 -10.79 4.56
CA SER A 180 -14.00 -12.03 4.79
C SER A 180 -13.15 -13.29 4.52
N GLY A 181 -13.09 -14.20 5.50
CA GLY A 181 -12.34 -15.45 5.43
C GLY A 181 -10.84 -15.34 5.77
N LEU A 182 -10.30 -14.11 5.89
CA LEU A 182 -8.88 -13.88 6.19
C LEU A 182 -8.66 -13.10 7.50
N MET A 183 -9.57 -12.22 7.89
CA MET A 183 -9.46 -11.46 9.14
C MET A 183 -9.52 -12.38 10.36
N VAL A 184 -8.58 -12.19 11.31
CA VAL A 184 -8.52 -12.97 12.55
C VAL A 184 -8.73 -12.05 13.74
N THR A 185 -9.74 -12.35 14.55
CA THR A 185 -9.91 -11.79 15.89
C THR A 185 -9.06 -12.59 16.87
N ILE A 186 -8.20 -11.90 17.62
CA ILE A 186 -7.24 -12.46 18.56
C ILE A 186 -7.88 -12.59 19.92
N LYS A 187 -7.99 -13.83 20.39
CA LYS A 187 -8.57 -14.21 21.68
C LYS A 187 -7.61 -15.03 22.56
N ASP A 188 -6.53 -15.52 21.95
CA ASP A 188 -5.56 -16.43 22.54
C ASP A 188 -4.26 -16.45 21.70
N GLN A 189 -3.23 -17.11 22.21
CA GLN A 189 -1.97 -17.28 21.49
C GLN A 189 -2.15 -17.97 20.13
N PRO A 190 -2.94 -19.06 19.97
CA PRO A 190 -3.13 -19.68 18.67
C PRO A 190 -3.73 -18.75 17.60
N SER A 191 -4.68 -17.88 17.98
CA SER A 191 -5.25 -16.90 17.06
C SER A 191 -4.25 -15.78 16.70
N ALA A 192 -3.42 -15.33 17.65
CA ALA A 192 -2.32 -14.40 17.38
C ALA A 192 -1.30 -15.00 16.41
N HIS A 193 -0.91 -16.26 16.62
CA HIS A 193 0.00 -16.99 15.74
C HIS A 193 -0.58 -17.18 14.35
N LYS A 194 -1.88 -17.52 14.24
CA LYS A 194 -2.58 -17.61 12.94
C LYS A 194 -2.54 -16.28 12.18
N ALA A 195 -2.76 -15.16 12.86
CA ALA A 195 -2.71 -13.84 12.23
C ALA A 195 -1.31 -13.51 11.70
N LEU A 196 -0.26 -13.76 12.48
CA LEU A 196 1.13 -13.59 12.03
C LEU A 196 1.45 -14.47 10.83
N LYS A 197 1.01 -15.73 10.85
CA LYS A 197 1.24 -16.64 9.75
C LYS A 197 0.65 -16.13 8.43
N ILE A 198 -0.54 -15.52 8.46
CA ILE A 198 -1.13 -14.90 7.26
C ILE A 198 -0.24 -13.77 6.73
N ILE A 199 0.26 -12.89 7.62
CA ILE A 199 1.13 -11.76 7.25
C ILE A 199 2.41 -12.28 6.58
N VAL A 200 3.07 -13.26 7.21
CA VAL A 200 4.34 -13.82 6.73
C VAL A 200 4.17 -14.60 5.43
N ASP A 201 3.14 -15.45 5.34
CA ASP A 201 2.91 -16.30 4.17
C ASP A 201 2.56 -15.46 2.92
N GLN A 202 1.82 -14.35 3.08
CA GLN A 202 1.46 -13.45 1.97
C GLN A 202 2.59 -12.47 1.61
N GLY A 203 3.31 -11.94 2.60
CA GLY A 203 4.45 -11.04 2.38
C GLY A 203 5.66 -11.74 1.75
N GLU A 204 6.53 -12.30 2.61
CA GLU A 204 7.77 -12.93 2.17
C GLU A 204 7.57 -14.33 1.58
N GLY A 205 6.64 -15.11 2.15
CA GLY A 205 6.42 -16.51 1.81
C GLY A 205 7.72 -17.32 1.69
N SER A 206 7.77 -18.20 0.68
CA SER A 206 9.01 -18.85 0.23
C SER A 206 9.14 -18.66 -1.27
N VAL A 207 10.37 -18.65 -1.80
CA VAL A 207 10.59 -18.58 -3.26
C VAL A 207 9.82 -19.71 -3.95
N GLY A 208 8.98 -19.38 -4.93
CA GLY A 208 8.12 -20.33 -5.63
C GLY A 208 6.69 -20.45 -5.10
N VAL A 209 6.34 -19.75 -4.02
CA VAL A 209 4.93 -19.58 -3.60
C VAL A 209 4.31 -18.46 -4.44
N GLU A 210 3.41 -18.82 -5.36
CA GLU A 210 2.83 -17.90 -6.35
C GLU A 210 2.07 -16.72 -5.71
N GLU A 211 1.49 -16.93 -4.52
CA GLU A 211 0.69 -15.93 -3.79
C GLU A 211 1.54 -14.98 -2.91
N ALA A 212 2.85 -15.20 -2.80
CA ALA A 212 3.74 -14.37 -1.99
C ALA A 212 4.16 -13.09 -2.75
N HIS A 213 4.20 -11.94 -2.06
CA HIS A 213 4.54 -10.65 -2.66
C HIS A 213 5.88 -10.71 -3.40
N TYR A 214 6.89 -11.36 -2.80
CA TYR A 214 8.20 -11.56 -3.43
C TYR A 214 8.08 -12.19 -4.83
N GLN A 215 7.34 -13.29 -4.95
CA GLN A 215 7.17 -14.01 -6.20
C GLN A 215 6.37 -13.19 -7.21
N MET A 216 5.34 -12.47 -6.76
CA MET A 216 4.54 -11.58 -7.61
C MET A 216 5.39 -10.43 -8.18
N PHE A 217 6.23 -9.79 -7.36
CA PHE A 217 7.15 -8.75 -7.81
C PHE A 217 8.26 -9.31 -8.71
N LEU A 218 8.74 -10.52 -8.44
CA LEU A 218 9.76 -11.19 -9.26
C LEU A 218 9.21 -11.52 -10.64
N ASP A 219 7.97 -12.00 -10.71
CA ASP A 219 7.28 -12.26 -11.96
C ASP A 219 7.01 -10.97 -12.75
N LEU A 220 6.57 -9.90 -12.08
CA LEU A 220 6.48 -8.57 -12.70
C LEU A 220 7.82 -8.11 -13.25
N TYR A 221 8.88 -8.24 -12.44
CA TYR A 221 10.23 -7.85 -12.81
C TYR A 221 10.74 -8.68 -13.98
N ARG A 222 10.44 -9.97 -14.10
CA ARG A 222 10.90 -10.81 -15.23
C ARG A 222 10.10 -10.60 -16.50
N ARG A 223 8.77 -10.52 -16.38
CA ARG A 223 7.86 -10.61 -17.53
C ARG A 223 7.59 -9.27 -18.23
N ARG A 224 7.84 -8.15 -17.54
CA ARG A 224 7.51 -6.81 -18.05
C ARG A 224 8.73 -5.92 -18.13
N GLU A 225 8.90 -5.26 -19.27
CA GLU A 225 10.02 -4.36 -19.53
C GLU A 225 9.59 -2.88 -19.55
N ASP A 226 8.32 -2.60 -19.84
CA ASP A 226 7.77 -1.25 -19.96
C ASP A 226 6.46 -1.05 -19.16
N TRP A 227 6.29 0.17 -18.63
CA TRP A 227 5.06 0.59 -17.96
C TRP A 227 4.60 1.94 -18.50
N THR A 228 3.31 2.03 -18.82
CA THR A 228 2.69 3.31 -19.11
C THR A 228 2.34 3.96 -17.78
N CYS A 229 3.18 4.89 -17.35
CA CYS A 229 3.00 5.68 -16.13
C CYS A 229 3.10 7.16 -16.44
N TRP A 230 2.43 7.99 -15.66
CA TRP A 230 2.70 9.43 -15.63
C TRP A 230 4.17 9.67 -15.26
N PRO A 231 4.87 10.62 -15.89
CA PRO A 231 6.26 10.93 -15.60
C PRO A 231 6.34 11.82 -14.35
N VAL A 232 5.96 11.25 -13.20
CA VAL A 232 5.88 11.98 -11.94
C VAL A 232 7.26 12.18 -11.29
N ILE A 233 7.40 13.25 -10.51
CA ILE A 233 8.58 13.45 -9.65
C ILE A 233 8.70 12.35 -8.59
N ALA A 234 9.94 11.91 -8.35
CA ALA A 234 10.26 11.00 -7.27
C ALA A 234 10.24 11.72 -5.91
N SER A 235 9.74 11.03 -4.88
CA SER A 235 9.63 11.50 -3.49
C SER A 235 9.14 12.96 -3.40
N PRO A 236 7.95 13.26 -3.97
CA PRO A 236 7.41 14.61 -3.98
C PRO A 236 7.19 15.12 -2.56
N LYS A 237 7.25 16.44 -2.40
CA LYS A 237 6.84 17.14 -1.18
C LYS A 237 5.95 18.32 -1.52
N THR A 238 5.01 18.67 -0.64
CA THR A 238 4.12 19.82 -0.85
C THR A 238 4.91 21.12 -1.05
N GLU A 239 6.08 21.26 -0.41
CA GLU A 239 6.98 22.41 -0.59
C GLU A 239 7.44 22.59 -2.05
N MET A 240 7.54 21.50 -2.82
CA MET A 240 7.91 21.55 -4.23
C MET A 240 6.83 22.20 -5.10
N TYR A 241 5.62 22.38 -4.58
CA TYR A 241 4.47 22.92 -5.30
C TYR A 241 4.15 24.38 -4.97
N VAL A 242 4.98 25.09 -4.20
CA VAL A 242 4.72 26.50 -3.79
C VAL A 242 4.46 27.45 -4.97
N GLY A 243 5.11 27.23 -6.12
CA GLY A 243 4.87 27.99 -7.35
C GLY A 243 3.61 27.60 -8.13
N HIS A 244 2.87 26.58 -7.67
CA HIS A 244 1.73 25.97 -8.35
C HIS A 244 0.51 25.90 -7.39
N PRO A 245 -0.24 27.01 -7.20
CA PRO A 245 -1.29 27.08 -6.18
C PRO A 245 -2.35 25.97 -6.27
N PHE A 246 -2.73 25.57 -7.49
CA PHE A 246 -3.66 24.46 -7.71
C PHE A 246 -3.09 23.13 -7.20
N ILE A 247 -1.85 22.79 -7.61
CA ILE A 247 -1.17 21.55 -7.25
C ILE A 247 -0.90 21.50 -5.74
N LYS A 248 -0.45 22.62 -5.16
CA LYS A 248 -0.23 22.74 -3.72
C LYS A 248 -1.51 22.45 -2.93
N SER A 249 -2.63 23.07 -3.32
CA SER A 249 -3.92 22.85 -2.66
C SER A 249 -4.39 21.39 -2.78
N LEU A 250 -4.19 20.74 -3.93
CA LEU A 250 -4.49 19.32 -4.09
C LEU A 250 -3.61 18.43 -3.20
N SER A 251 -2.31 18.73 -3.11
CA SER A 251 -1.36 18.00 -2.26
C SER A 251 -1.70 18.15 -0.78
N GLU A 252 -2.08 19.35 -0.33
CA GLU A 252 -2.53 19.58 1.05
C GLU A 252 -3.86 18.87 1.35
N ALA A 253 -4.83 18.90 0.43
CA ALA A 253 -6.06 18.13 0.55
C ALA A 253 -5.79 16.62 0.63
N PHE A 254 -4.86 16.11 -0.19
CA PHE A 254 -4.45 14.71 -0.19
C PHE A 254 -3.81 14.31 1.15
N ASN A 255 -2.84 15.09 1.64
CA ASN A 255 -2.17 14.83 2.92
C ASN A 255 -3.15 14.87 4.10
N ALA A 256 -4.07 15.83 4.12
CA ALA A 256 -5.12 15.92 5.14
C ALA A 256 -6.07 14.71 5.08
N ALA A 257 -6.47 14.26 3.89
CA ALA A 257 -7.31 13.09 3.69
C ALA A 257 -6.59 11.78 4.08
N TYR A 258 -5.30 11.68 3.79
CA TYR A 258 -4.46 10.54 4.18
C TYR A 258 -4.35 10.45 5.70
N CYS A 259 -4.04 11.57 6.37
CA CYS A 259 -4.02 11.62 7.84
C CYS A 259 -5.40 11.34 8.46
N TYR A 260 -6.49 11.80 7.83
CA TYR A 260 -7.85 11.50 8.26
C TYR A 260 -8.18 10.01 8.16
N LEU A 261 -7.74 9.34 7.09
CA LEU A 261 -7.83 7.90 6.94
C LEU A 261 -7.10 7.19 8.09
N LEU A 262 -5.85 7.56 8.37
CA LEU A 262 -5.05 6.96 9.46
C LEU A 262 -5.74 7.12 10.83
N ILE A 263 -6.23 8.31 11.15
CA ILE A 263 -7.02 8.54 12.38
C ILE A 263 -8.30 7.67 12.40
N THR A 264 -8.99 7.54 11.27
CA THR A 264 -10.22 6.74 11.18
C THR A 264 -9.93 5.25 11.45
N ILE A 265 -8.83 4.72 10.90
CA ILE A 265 -8.37 3.36 11.17
C ILE A 265 -8.01 3.21 12.65
N GLU A 266 -7.14 4.07 13.16
CA GLU A 266 -6.72 4.08 14.57
C GLU A 266 -7.94 4.10 15.53
N LYS A 267 -8.91 4.99 15.27
CA LYS A 267 -10.09 5.13 16.12
C LYS A 267 -10.95 3.87 16.13
N THR A 268 -10.92 3.08 15.06
CA THR A 268 -11.69 1.84 14.98
C THR A 268 -11.22 0.83 16.03
N TRP A 269 -9.91 0.73 16.28
CA TRP A 269 -9.37 -0.10 17.38
C TRP A 269 -9.60 0.45 18.79
N GLN A 270 -10.08 1.68 18.91
CA GLN A 270 -10.27 2.35 20.20
C GLN A 270 -11.73 2.38 20.66
N THR A 271 -12.66 1.78 19.91
CA THR A 271 -14.08 1.82 20.23
C THR A 271 -14.78 0.49 19.99
N SER A 272 -15.62 0.09 20.94
CA SER A 272 -16.56 -1.03 20.82
C SER A 272 -18.01 -0.59 20.61
N ASP A 273 -18.26 0.73 20.55
CA ASP A 273 -19.58 1.24 20.18
C ASP A 273 -19.91 0.91 18.72
N LEU A 274 -20.87 0.01 18.51
CA LEU A 274 -21.22 -0.54 17.19
C LEU A 274 -21.65 0.53 16.18
N PHE A 275 -22.30 1.61 16.64
CA PHE A 275 -22.71 2.70 15.76
C PHE A 275 -21.50 3.47 15.24
N SER A 276 -20.61 3.89 16.15
CA SER A 276 -19.36 4.56 15.81
C SER A 276 -18.47 3.69 14.93
N ARG A 277 -18.31 2.40 15.27
CA ARG A 277 -17.53 1.44 14.47
C ARG A 277 -18.04 1.34 13.03
N ARG A 278 -19.35 1.12 12.85
CA ARG A 278 -19.96 1.04 11.51
C ARG A 278 -19.70 2.30 10.69
N LYS A 279 -19.80 3.48 11.32
CA LYS A 279 -19.53 4.76 10.66
C LYS A 279 -18.05 4.90 10.28
N LEU A 280 -17.12 4.54 11.18
CA LEU A 280 -15.68 4.58 10.90
C LEU A 280 -15.30 3.64 9.75
N ILE A 281 -15.76 2.39 9.78
CA ILE A 281 -15.52 1.40 8.72
C ILE A 281 -16.08 1.89 7.37
N GLY A 282 -17.30 2.42 7.36
CA GLY A 282 -17.88 3.02 6.16
C GLY A 282 -17.04 4.18 5.61
N ASN A 283 -16.44 4.99 6.49
CA ASN A 283 -15.56 6.08 6.10
C ASN A 283 -14.24 5.58 5.49
N LEU A 284 -13.67 4.45 5.96
CA LEU A 284 -12.39 3.93 5.45
C LEU A 284 -12.40 3.75 3.92
N HIS A 285 -13.38 2.99 3.42
CA HIS A 285 -13.50 2.71 1.99
C HIS A 285 -13.81 3.99 1.19
N ALA A 286 -14.72 4.83 1.71
CA ALA A 286 -15.10 6.07 1.04
C ALA A 286 -13.93 7.07 0.94
N VAL A 287 -13.08 7.19 1.98
CA VAL A 287 -11.91 8.06 1.93
C VAL A 287 -10.88 7.56 0.90
N MET A 288 -10.61 6.26 0.84
CA MET A 288 -9.66 5.70 -0.12
C MET A 288 -10.13 5.87 -1.58
N ILE A 289 -11.37 5.50 -1.86
CA ILE A 289 -11.89 5.42 -3.24
C ILE A 289 -12.48 6.74 -3.72
N ASP A 290 -13.29 7.42 -2.90
CA ASP A 290 -14.03 8.61 -3.32
C ASP A 290 -13.26 9.92 -3.07
N ILE A 291 -12.15 9.90 -2.33
CA ILE A 291 -11.36 11.10 -1.99
C ILE A 291 -9.90 10.97 -2.41
N LEU A 292 -9.14 10.03 -1.85
CA LEU A 292 -7.69 9.92 -2.12
C LEU A 292 -7.40 9.56 -3.58
N THR A 293 -8.08 8.55 -4.13
CA THR A 293 -7.91 8.12 -5.52
C THR A 293 -8.14 9.26 -6.52
N PRO A 294 -9.29 9.97 -6.52
CA PRO A 294 -9.51 11.05 -7.47
C PRO A 294 -8.58 12.26 -7.24
N LEU A 295 -8.19 12.56 -6.00
CA LEU A 295 -7.17 13.61 -5.76
C LEU A 295 -5.81 13.22 -6.35
N ALA A 296 -5.40 11.96 -6.18
CA ALA A 296 -4.16 11.45 -6.76
C ALA A 296 -4.21 11.46 -8.28
N ASP A 297 -5.33 11.03 -8.89
CA ASP A 297 -5.52 11.01 -10.34
C ASP A 297 -5.36 12.41 -10.94
N VAL A 298 -5.96 13.43 -10.31
CA VAL A 298 -5.78 14.82 -10.75
C VAL A 298 -4.33 15.26 -10.56
N LEU A 299 -3.70 14.97 -9.42
CA LEU A 299 -2.32 15.36 -9.12
C LEU A 299 -1.33 14.85 -10.18
N VAL A 300 -1.40 13.56 -10.53
CA VAL A 300 -0.46 12.93 -11.48
C VAL A 300 -0.60 13.44 -12.91
N GLN A 301 -1.69 14.15 -13.22
CA GLN A 301 -1.94 14.80 -14.50
C GLN A 301 -1.47 16.26 -14.55
N GLN A 302 -0.97 16.82 -13.44
CA GLN A 302 -0.53 18.21 -13.41
C GLN A 302 0.96 18.32 -13.77
N PRO A 303 1.32 18.96 -14.90
CA PRO A 303 2.70 19.18 -15.24
C PRO A 303 3.35 20.22 -14.31
N ILE A 304 4.60 19.97 -13.92
CA ILE A 304 5.45 20.88 -13.17
C ILE A 304 6.73 21.15 -13.95
N SER A 305 7.12 22.42 -14.04
CA SER A 305 8.38 22.82 -14.69
C SER A 305 9.39 23.19 -13.62
N ARG A 306 10.45 22.38 -13.50
CA ARG A 306 11.55 22.63 -12.55
C ARG A 306 12.78 23.27 -13.20
N GLY A 307 12.61 23.94 -14.34
CA GLY A 307 13.69 24.61 -15.07
C GLY A 307 14.58 23.68 -15.92
N GLY A 308 14.21 22.40 -16.07
CA GLY A 308 14.81 21.45 -17.01
C GLY A 308 14.05 21.36 -18.35
N THR A 309 14.56 20.54 -19.28
CA THR A 309 13.92 20.32 -20.60
C THR A 309 12.79 19.30 -20.58
N GLU A 310 12.68 18.47 -19.53
CA GLU A 310 11.63 17.46 -19.38
C GLU A 310 10.48 18.00 -18.52
N ILE A 311 9.24 17.68 -18.92
CA ILE A 311 8.03 17.99 -18.15
C ILE A 311 7.77 16.83 -17.21
N GLU A 312 8.09 17.01 -15.93
CA GLU A 312 7.66 16.11 -14.87
C GLU A 312 6.22 16.44 -14.45
N HIS A 313 5.54 15.50 -13.80
CA HIS A 313 4.20 15.70 -13.25
C HIS A 313 4.26 15.67 -11.72
N ALA A 314 3.30 16.33 -11.08
CA ALA A 314 3.12 16.23 -9.64
C ALA A 314 2.71 14.81 -9.23
N ALA A 315 2.81 14.51 -7.94
CA ALA A 315 2.37 13.25 -7.37
C ALA A 315 1.92 13.43 -5.91
N PRO A 316 1.12 12.49 -5.38
CA PRO A 316 0.78 12.45 -3.96
C PRO A 316 2.02 12.34 -3.07
N THR A 317 1.99 13.08 -1.97
CA THR A 317 3.14 13.30 -1.09
C THR A 317 3.13 12.44 0.16
N PHE A 318 1.95 11.99 0.61
CA PHE A 318 1.76 11.19 1.84
C PHE A 318 2.41 11.81 3.09
N GLU A 319 2.55 13.13 3.12
CA GLU A 319 3.18 13.82 4.25
C GLU A 319 2.21 13.93 5.42
N PHE A 320 2.76 13.97 6.63
CA PHE A 320 2.02 14.30 7.84
C PHE A 320 1.40 15.69 7.71
N TYR A 321 0.07 15.77 7.84
CA TYR A 321 -0.65 17.03 7.88
C TYR A 321 -0.83 17.49 9.33
N PRO A 322 -0.22 18.62 9.75
CA PRO A 322 -0.31 19.09 11.12
C PRO A 322 -1.69 19.65 11.44
N THR A 323 -2.19 19.31 12.61
CA THR A 323 -3.36 19.97 13.23
C THR A 323 -2.86 21.04 14.21
N SER A 324 -3.73 22.00 14.61
CA SER A 324 -3.44 22.96 15.69
C SER A 324 -3.12 22.27 17.04
N LYS A 325 -3.35 20.98 17.01
CA LYS A 325 -3.25 19.93 17.99
C LYS A 325 -2.15 18.93 17.59
N LEU A 326 -1.03 19.37 17.01
CA LEU A 326 0.20 18.59 16.77
C LEU A 326 0.65 17.70 17.95
N ALA A 327 0.14 17.97 19.16
CA ALA A 327 0.33 17.19 20.39
C ALA A 327 -0.97 16.69 21.05
N ALA A 328 -2.14 16.71 20.38
CA ALA A 328 -3.37 16.31 21.03
C ALA A 328 -3.43 14.81 21.19
N THR A 329 -3.43 14.43 22.47
CA THR A 329 -4.03 13.20 22.98
C THR A 329 -5.51 13.04 22.61
N ASP A 330 -6.14 14.04 21.96
CA ASP A 330 -7.53 14.03 21.53
C ASP A 330 -7.67 13.80 20.02
N ILE A 331 -7.73 12.52 19.67
CA ILE A 331 -7.96 12.02 18.31
C ILE A 331 -9.23 12.61 17.65
N ASN A 332 -10.28 12.91 18.44
CA ASN A 332 -11.53 13.43 17.88
C ASN A 332 -11.41 14.89 17.45
N ALA A 333 -10.66 15.70 18.20
CA ALA A 333 -10.38 17.07 17.82
C ALA A 333 -9.53 17.12 16.55
N ALA A 334 -8.45 16.32 16.50
CA ALA A 334 -7.60 16.21 15.32
C ALA A 334 -8.38 15.75 14.08
N ALA A 335 -9.23 14.74 14.21
CA ALA A 335 -10.06 14.26 13.10
C ALA A 335 -11.00 15.33 12.54
N LYS A 336 -11.64 16.13 13.42
CA LYS A 336 -12.51 17.22 12.99
C LYS A 336 -11.73 18.32 12.27
N GLU A 337 -10.52 18.65 12.75
CA GLU A 337 -9.65 19.61 12.07
C GLU A 337 -9.22 19.12 10.69
N LEU A 338 -8.82 17.85 10.57
CA LEU A 338 -8.48 17.24 9.28
C LEU A 338 -9.69 17.23 8.32
N PHE A 339 -10.87 16.83 8.81
CA PHE A 339 -12.10 16.86 8.02
C PHE A 339 -12.39 18.25 7.43
N VAL A 340 -12.25 19.30 8.25
CA VAL A 340 -12.40 20.69 7.80
C VAL A 340 -11.30 21.07 6.80
N ALA A 341 -10.04 20.73 7.08
CA ALA A 341 -8.90 21.04 6.23
C ALA A 341 -9.03 20.44 4.81
N ILE A 342 -9.51 19.19 4.69
CA ILE A 342 -9.77 18.57 3.39
C ILE A 342 -10.72 19.43 2.56
N GLY A 343 -11.84 19.85 3.15
CA GLY A 343 -12.82 20.71 2.48
C GLY A 343 -12.26 22.08 2.10
N THR A 344 -11.49 22.70 2.99
CA THR A 344 -10.84 24.00 2.76
C THR A 344 -9.87 23.94 1.58
N HIS A 345 -9.00 22.94 1.53
CA HIS A 345 -8.03 22.82 0.45
C HIS A 345 -8.65 22.43 -0.90
N ILE A 346 -9.75 21.65 -0.89
CA ILE A 346 -10.53 21.43 -2.12
C ILE A 346 -11.16 22.74 -2.62
N ASP A 347 -11.64 23.61 -1.72
CA ASP A 347 -12.17 24.91 -2.09
C ASP A 347 -11.10 25.87 -2.64
N GLU A 348 -9.88 25.80 -2.12
CA GLU A 348 -8.73 26.53 -2.67
C GLU A 348 -8.35 25.99 -4.06
N ALA A 349 -8.31 24.66 -4.22
CA ALA A 349 -8.06 24.02 -5.50
C ALA A 349 -9.12 24.40 -6.54
N LEU A 350 -10.41 24.42 -6.17
CA LEU A 350 -11.52 24.84 -7.04
C LEU A 350 -11.40 26.30 -7.51
N LYS A 351 -10.81 27.19 -6.71
CA LYS A 351 -10.55 28.59 -7.08
C LYS A 351 -9.37 28.71 -8.05
N ALA A 352 -8.36 27.85 -7.91
CA ALA A 352 -7.11 27.89 -8.66
C ALA A 352 -7.13 27.04 -9.94
N THR A 353 -8.15 26.21 -10.15
CA THR A 353 -8.21 25.24 -11.26
C THR A 353 -8.81 25.78 -12.56
N THR A 354 -8.58 25.07 -13.66
CA THR A 354 -9.23 25.25 -14.97
C THR A 354 -10.62 24.61 -14.98
N GLU A 355 -11.46 24.91 -15.98
CA GLU A 355 -12.81 24.28 -16.10
C GLU A 355 -12.76 22.74 -16.15
N GLU A 356 -11.67 22.17 -16.67
CA GLU A 356 -11.47 20.72 -16.83
C GLU A 356 -11.66 19.93 -15.53
N TRP A 357 -11.09 20.40 -14.41
CA TRP A 357 -11.07 19.64 -13.16
C TRP A 357 -12.20 20.01 -12.19
N LYS A 358 -12.99 21.05 -12.48
CA LYS A 358 -14.02 21.54 -11.55
C LYS A 358 -15.04 20.47 -11.19
N ASP A 359 -15.48 19.68 -12.15
CA ASP A 359 -16.51 18.67 -11.89
C ASP A 359 -15.96 17.49 -11.09
N THR A 360 -14.71 17.09 -11.33
CA THR A 360 -14.03 16.09 -10.49
C THR A 360 -13.89 16.60 -9.06
N LEU A 361 -13.41 17.83 -8.85
CA LEU A 361 -13.24 18.38 -7.50
C LEU A 361 -14.57 18.62 -6.77
N LYS A 362 -15.64 18.99 -7.49
CA LYS A 362 -16.99 19.04 -6.90
C LYS A 362 -17.47 17.67 -6.45
N ARG A 363 -17.20 16.60 -7.21
CA ARG A 363 -17.50 15.22 -6.79
C ARG A 363 -16.70 14.81 -5.55
N VAL A 364 -15.40 15.12 -5.51
CA VAL A 364 -14.58 14.89 -4.32
C VAL A 364 -15.12 15.67 -3.12
N LYS A 365 -15.45 16.96 -3.28
CA LYS A 365 -16.06 17.77 -2.22
C LYS A 365 -17.37 17.18 -1.71
N PHE A 366 -18.21 16.69 -2.61
CA PHE A 366 -19.44 15.99 -2.25
C PHE A 366 -19.15 14.70 -1.48
N ALA A 367 -18.14 13.92 -1.88
CA ALA A 367 -17.71 12.72 -1.16
C ALA A 367 -17.21 13.04 0.25
N VAL A 368 -16.42 14.10 0.43
CA VAL A 368 -15.99 14.60 1.76
C VAL A 368 -17.21 14.85 2.66
N GLY A 369 -18.24 15.50 2.16
CA GLY A 369 -19.48 15.73 2.92
C GLY A 369 -20.22 14.47 3.37
N ARG A 370 -19.91 13.30 2.80
CA ARG A 370 -20.51 11.99 3.15
C ARG A 370 -19.69 11.18 4.16
N VAL A 371 -18.50 11.64 4.53
CA VAL A 371 -17.62 10.98 5.52
C VAL A 371 -17.40 11.83 6.78
N PRO A 372 -18.46 12.43 7.38
CA PRO A 372 -18.28 13.28 8.55
C PRO A 372 -17.66 12.49 9.70
N TRP A 373 -16.85 13.17 10.51
CA TRP A 373 -16.40 12.60 11.78
C TRP A 373 -17.60 12.27 12.68
N LEU A 374 -17.41 11.31 13.59
CA LEU A 374 -18.40 10.75 14.52
C LEU A 374 -19.44 11.76 15.00
#